data_AF-A0A0S8FCH0-F1
#
_entry.id   AF-A0A0S8FCH0-F1
#
_cell.length_a   1.000
_cell.length_b   1.000
_cell.length_c   1.000
_cell.angle_alpha   90.00
_cell.angle_beta   90.00
_cell.angle_gamma   90.00
#
_symmetry.space_group_name_H-M   'P 1'
#
loop_
_entity.id
_entity.type
_entity.pdbx_description
1 polymer ?
#
loop_
_entity_poly.entity_id
_entity_poly.type
_entity_poly.pdbx_seq_one_letter_code
_entity_poly.pdbx_strand_id
1 'polypeptide(L)'
;MTARSESLSVDAVQQAATMLRCIGHPVRLQIIELLDRDGEQNVTAIYGALGIEQAVASQHLNLMRDKGVLASRRDGVNVYYRIDDTRVTRVIDCIHDHCQM
;
A
#
# COMPACT_ATOMS: atom_id res chain seq x y z
N MET A 1 21.70 -7.87 -21.70
CA MET A 1 22.69 -7.28 -20.77
C MET A 1 22.19 -5.92 -20.34
N THR A 2 21.31 -5.85 -19.34
CA THR A 2 20.99 -4.57 -18.70
C THR A 2 22.11 -4.28 -17.71
N ALA A 3 22.82 -3.17 -17.94
CA ALA A 3 23.79 -2.65 -17.01
C ALA A 3 23.17 -2.64 -15.61
N ARG A 4 23.88 -3.20 -14.62
CA ARG A 4 23.56 -3.01 -13.21
C ARG A 4 23.93 -1.56 -12.91
N SER A 5 23.06 -0.64 -13.30
CA SER A 5 23.25 0.80 -13.17
C SER A 5 23.39 1.16 -11.70
N GLU A 6 24.44 1.92 -11.40
CA GLU A 6 24.80 2.61 -10.15
C GLU A 6 24.30 2.04 -8.82
N SER A 7 25.24 1.79 -7.89
CA SER A 7 24.90 1.46 -6.50
C SER A 7 23.91 2.49 -5.93
N LEU A 8 22.81 2.02 -5.35
CA LEU A 8 21.87 2.87 -4.63
C LEU A 8 22.62 3.65 -3.54
N SER A 9 22.28 4.92 -3.36
CA SER A 9 22.77 5.69 -2.22
C SER A 9 22.27 5.09 -0.91
N VAL A 10 22.97 5.34 0.20
CA VAL A 10 22.56 4.87 1.54
C VAL A 10 21.14 5.34 1.86
N ASP A 11 20.80 6.58 1.53
CA ASP A 11 19.48 7.15 1.74
C ASP A 11 18.40 6.44 0.90
N ALA A 12 18.70 6.14 -0.37
CA ALA A 12 17.79 5.42 -1.25
C ALA A 12 17.52 4.00 -0.73
N VAL A 13 18.55 3.30 -0.24
CA VAL A 13 18.40 1.97 0.38
C VAL A 13 17.55 2.06 1.64
N GLN A 14 17.78 3.05 2.49
CA GLN A 14 17.02 3.23 3.73
C GLN A 14 15.55 3.56 3.45
N GLN A 15 15.29 4.40 2.44
CA GLN A 15 13.94 4.73 2.01
C GLN A 15 13.22 3.51 1.44
N ALA A 16 13.89 2.75 0.57
CA ALA A 16 13.36 1.50 0.02
C ALA A 16 13.03 0.49 1.12
N ALA A 17 13.95 0.25 2.07
CA ALA A 17 13.73 -0.66 3.19
C ALA A 17 12.57 -0.21 4.10
N THR A 18 12.35 1.10 4.23
CA THR A 18 11.22 1.65 5.01
C THR A 18 9.90 1.43 4.29
N MET A 19 9.84 1.70 2.98
CA MET A 19 8.68 1.42 2.15
C MET A 19 8.34 -0.07 2.12
N LEU A 20 9.33 -0.94 1.86
CA LEU A 20 9.15 -2.38 1.80
C LEU A 20 8.63 -2.95 3.13
N ARG A 21 9.15 -2.48 4.27
CA ARG A 21 8.59 -2.83 5.60
C ARG A 21 7.16 -2.33 5.78
N CYS A 22 6.85 -1.16 5.25
CA CYS A 22 5.50 -0.63 5.27
C CYS A 22 4.54 -1.50 4.46
N ILE A 23 4.89 -1.98 3.27
CA ILE A 23 3.94 -2.74 2.44
C ILE A 23 4.00 -4.26 2.66
N GLY A 24 5.13 -4.80 3.15
CA GLY A 24 5.39 -6.24 3.31
C GLY A 24 4.65 -6.90 4.47
N HIS A 25 3.33 -6.77 4.52
CA HIS A 25 2.44 -7.46 5.46
C HIS A 25 1.18 -7.90 4.73
N PRO A 26 0.64 -9.10 5.01
CA PRO A 26 -0.46 -9.69 4.23
C PRO A 26 -1.67 -8.76 4.07
N VAL A 27 -2.15 -8.19 5.17
CA VAL A 27 -3.31 -7.27 5.13
C VAL A 27 -3.03 -6.00 4.32
N ARG A 28 -1.79 -5.50 4.33
CA ARG A 28 -1.45 -4.25 3.65
C ARG A 28 -1.31 -4.47 2.14
N LEU A 29 -0.79 -5.62 1.73
CA LEU A 29 -0.81 -6.04 0.33
C LEU A 29 -2.25 -6.15 -0.19
N GLN A 30 -3.16 -6.79 0.57
CA GLN A 30 -4.58 -6.87 0.21
C GLN A 30 -5.26 -5.50 0.12
N ILE A 31 -4.94 -4.57 1.04
CA ILE A 31 -5.45 -3.19 0.97
C ILE A 31 -4.96 -2.52 -0.32
N ILE A 32 -3.68 -2.65 -0.67
CA ILE A 32 -3.14 -2.02 -1.88
C ILE A 32 -3.80 -2.62 -3.12
N GLU A 33 -3.93 -3.94 -3.21
CA GLU A 33 -4.59 -4.63 -4.32
C GLU A 33 -6.04 -4.18 -4.49
N LEU A 34 -6.79 -4.10 -3.39
CA LEU A 34 -8.17 -3.60 -3.38
C LEU A 34 -8.24 -2.16 -3.92
N LEU A 35 -7.37 -1.27 -3.45
CA LEU A 35 -7.39 0.15 -3.84
C LEU A 35 -6.85 0.39 -5.26
N ASP A 36 -5.96 -0.47 -5.75
CA ASP A 36 -5.45 -0.43 -7.12
C ASP A 36 -6.55 -0.85 -8.11
N ARG A 37 -7.26 -1.94 -7.80
CA ARG A 37 -8.34 -2.47 -8.62
C ARG A 37 -9.61 -1.62 -8.56
N ASP A 38 -10.05 -1.27 -7.37
CA ASP A 38 -11.39 -0.69 -7.13
C ASP A 38 -11.34 0.83 -6.87
N GLY A 39 -10.13 1.43 -6.93
CA GLY A 39 -9.91 2.86 -6.71
C GLY A 39 -10.06 3.30 -5.26
N GLU A 40 -10.44 4.56 -5.06
CA GLU A 40 -10.60 5.14 -3.73
C GLU A 40 -11.78 4.48 -2.97
N GLN A 41 -11.53 4.03 -1.74
CA GLN A 41 -12.53 3.35 -0.92
C GLN A 41 -12.56 3.91 0.50
N ASN A 42 -13.71 3.83 1.15
CA ASN A 42 -13.82 4.19 2.57
C ASN A 42 -13.45 3.02 3.49
N VAL A 43 -13.16 3.34 4.76
CA VAL A 43 -12.76 2.33 5.77
C VAL A 43 -13.76 1.16 5.85
N THR A 44 -15.07 1.46 5.74
CA THR A 44 -16.15 0.46 5.80
C THR A 44 -16.09 -0.54 4.65
N ALA A 45 -15.92 -0.05 3.42
CA ALA A 45 -15.74 -0.90 2.25
C ALA A 45 -14.48 -1.76 2.38
N ILE A 46 -13.38 -1.17 2.86
CA ILE A 46 -12.09 -1.86 2.98
C ILE A 46 -12.16 -3.02 3.99
N TYR A 47 -12.60 -2.79 5.22
CA TYR A 47 -12.63 -3.88 6.21
C TYR A 47 -13.68 -4.94 5.84
N GLY A 48 -14.78 -4.52 5.22
CA GLY A 48 -15.83 -5.43 4.74
C GLY A 48 -15.33 -6.35 3.63
N ALA A 49 -14.62 -5.81 2.64
CA ALA A 49 -14.06 -6.56 1.53
C ALA A 49 -12.98 -7.56 1.99
N LEU A 50 -12.16 -7.17 2.97
CA LEU A 50 -11.08 -8.01 3.50
C LEU A 50 -11.55 -9.00 4.59
N GLY A 51 -12.79 -8.89 5.07
CA GLY A 51 -13.30 -9.74 6.14
C GLY A 51 -12.53 -9.58 7.47
N ILE A 52 -11.98 -8.40 7.73
CA ILE A 52 -11.20 -8.09 8.94
C ILE A 52 -11.94 -7.11 9.86
N GLU A 53 -11.50 -7.03 11.11
CA GLU A 53 -12.03 -6.05 12.05
C GLU A 53 -11.71 -4.61 11.64
N GLN A 54 -12.68 -3.71 11.83
CA GLN A 54 -12.53 -2.29 11.51
C GLN A 54 -11.32 -1.65 12.22
N ALA A 55 -11.05 -2.01 13.48
CA ALA A 55 -9.92 -1.47 14.24
C ALA A 55 -8.58 -1.88 13.61
N VAL A 56 -8.47 -3.14 13.17
CA VAL A 56 -7.28 -3.68 12.48
C VAL A 56 -7.07 -2.98 11.14
N ALA A 57 -8.12 -2.84 10.33
CA ALA A 57 -8.06 -2.09 9.07
C ALA A 57 -7.60 -0.65 9.31
N SER A 58 -8.21 0.03 10.27
CA SER A 58 -7.88 1.43 10.60
C SER A 58 -6.42 1.61 11.02
N GLN A 59 -5.88 0.66 11.80
CA GLN A 59 -4.48 0.68 12.20
C GLN A 59 -3.54 0.58 10.99
N HIS A 60 -3.81 -0.36 10.07
CA HIS A 60 -3.02 -0.51 8.85
C HIS A 60 -3.13 0.69 7.92
N LEU A 61 -4.34 1.21 7.71
CA LEU A 61 -4.58 2.38 6.86
C LEU A 61 -3.89 3.64 7.40
N ASN A 62 -3.93 3.88 8.71
CA ASN A 62 -3.21 4.99 9.33
C ASN A 62 -1.70 4.83 9.19
N LEU A 63 -1.15 3.64 9.46
CA LEU A 63 0.28 3.39 9.29
C LEU A 63 0.73 3.65 7.84
N MET A 64 -0.02 3.14 6.85
CA MET A 64 0.32 3.31 5.44
C MET A 64 0.20 4.78 5.00
N ARG A 65 -0.80 5.51 5.49
CA ARG A 65 -0.93 6.96 5.27
C ARG A 65 0.26 7.71 5.87
N ASP A 66 0.62 7.42 7.12
CA ASP A 66 1.71 8.10 7.81
C ASP A 66 3.09 7.83 7.18
N LYS A 67 3.21 6.73 6.42
CA LYS A 67 4.39 6.40 5.61
C LYS A 67 4.31 6.89 4.16
N GLY A 68 3.25 7.62 3.79
CA GLY A 68 3.08 8.19 2.46
C GLY A 68 2.71 7.18 1.37
N VAL A 69 2.27 5.97 1.74
CA VAL A 69 1.79 4.97 0.77
C VAL A 69 0.37 5.31 0.32
N LEU A 70 -0.47 5.76 1.26
CA LEU A 70 -1.86 6.14 1.00
C LEU A 70 -2.08 7.63 1.30
N ALA A 71 -3.00 8.21 0.55
CA ALA A 71 -3.63 9.47 0.90
C ALA A 71 -5.00 9.19 1.48
N SER A 72 -5.52 10.13 2.28
CA SER A 72 -6.87 10.06 2.80
C SER A 72 -7.60 11.39 2.66
N ARG A 73 -8.90 11.34 2.36
CA ARG A 73 -9.81 12.48 2.43
C ARG A 73 -11.00 12.18 3.33
N ARG A 74 -11.55 13.21 3.95
CA ARG A 74 -12.80 13.11 4.72
C ARG A 74 -13.96 13.63 3.89
N ASP A 75 -15.08 12.92 3.98
CA ASP A 75 -16.33 13.29 3.34
C ASP A 75 -17.50 12.94 4.30
N GLY A 76 -18.00 13.98 4.97
CA GLY A 76 -18.89 13.84 6.11
C GLY A 76 -18.25 13.02 7.24
N VAL A 77 -18.91 11.93 7.61
CA VAL A 77 -18.43 10.99 8.66
C VAL A 77 -17.47 9.93 8.12
N ASN A 78 -17.32 9.84 6.81
CA ASN A 78 -16.52 8.80 6.16
C ASN A 78 -15.10 9.28 5.89
N VAL A 79 -14.13 8.38 6.05
CA VAL A 79 -12.73 8.58 5.62
C VAL A 79 -12.48 7.66 4.44
N TYR A 80 -12.04 8.26 3.34
CA TYR A 80 -11.68 7.60 2.09
C TYR A 80 -10.16 7.52 1.96
N TYR A 81 -9.67 6.41 1.42
CA TYR A 81 -8.26 6.14 1.19
C TYR A 81 -8.04 5.82 -0.29
N ARG A 82 -6.92 6.31 -0.83
CA ARG A 82 -6.44 6.01 -2.18
C ARG A 82 -4.93 5.79 -2.15
N ILE A 83 -4.39 5.09 -3.14
CA ILE A 83 -2.95 5.01 -3.36
C ILE A 83 -2.43 6.41 -3.67
N ASP A 84 -1.35 6.81 -2.99
CA ASP A 84 -0.66 8.08 -3.24
C ASP A 84 0.67 7.85 -3.94
N ASP A 85 1.42 6.83 -3.52
CA ASP A 85 2.69 6.47 -4.14
C ASP A 85 2.51 5.39 -5.21
N THR A 86 2.42 5.82 -6.47
CA THR A 86 2.37 4.94 -7.65
C THR A 86 3.57 4.01 -7.80
N ARG A 87 4.69 4.21 -7.08
CA ARG A 87 5.79 3.23 -7.09
C ARG A 87 5.40 1.94 -6.38
N VAL A 88 4.42 2.00 -5.48
CA VAL A 88 3.91 0.84 -4.74
C VAL A 88 3.13 -0.10 -5.65
N THR A 89 2.38 0.42 -6.63
CA THR A 89 1.64 -0.43 -7.58
C THR A 89 2.61 -1.27 -8.42
N ARG A 90 3.75 -0.71 -8.83
CA ARG A 90 4.82 -1.46 -9.53
C ARG A 90 5.41 -2.61 -8.70
N VAL A 91 5.40 -2.50 -7.37
CA VAL A 91 5.83 -3.60 -6.50
C VAL A 91 4.77 -4.69 -6.45
N ILE A 92 3.49 -4.31 -6.43
CA ILE A 92 2.37 -5.27 -6.50
C ILE A 92 2.37 -6.02 -7.84
N ASP A 93 2.58 -5.32 -8.96
CA ASP A 93 2.72 -5.95 -10.29
C ASP A 93 3.79 -7.05 -10.26
N CYS A 94 4.96 -6.72 -9.70
CA CYS A 94 6.06 -7.67 -9.54
C CYS A 94 5.66 -8.86 -8.64
N ILE A 95 4.90 -8.62 -7.57
CA ILE A 95 4.41 -9.70 -6.70
C ILE A 95 3.43 -10.60 -7.46
N HIS A 96 2.47 -10.06 -8.22
CA HIS A 96 1.56 -10.85 -9.05
C HIS A 96 2.31 -11.70 -10.09
N ASP A 97 3.36 -11.16 -10.70
CA ASP A 97 4.16 -11.89 -11.68
C ASP A 97 4.92 -13.09 -11.07
N HIS A 98 5.29 -13.03 -9.80
CA HIS A 98 6.18 -14.02 -9.16
C HIS A 98 5.47 -14.92 -8.15
N CYS A 99 4.39 -14.44 -7.55
CA CYS A 99 3.49 -15.19 -6.69
C CYS A 99 2.22 -15.37 -7.51
N GLN A 100 2.00 -16.55 -8.08
CA GLN A 100 0.82 -16.88 -8.89
C GLN A 100 -0.48 -16.53 -8.15
N MET A 101 -0.93 -15.29 -8.30
CA MET A 101 -2.13 -14.68 -7.70
C MET A 101 -3.02 -14.20 -8.83
#